data_AF-X1QXR5-F1
#
_entry.id   AF-X1QXR5-F1
#
_cell.length_a   1.000
_cell.length_b   1.000
_cell.length_c   1.000
_cell.angle_alpha   90.00
_cell.angle_beta   90.00
_cell.angle_gamma   90.00
#
_symmetry.space_group_name_H-M   'P 1'
#
loop_
_entity.id
_entity.type
_entity.pdbx_description
1 polymer ?
#
loop_
_entity_poly.entity_id
_entity_poly.type
_entity_poly.pdbx_seq_one_letter_code
_entity_poly.pdbx_strand_id
1 'polypeptide(L)'
;MPSKRFAKLFAKKRANEILLEQIKYYYPDVVLALSMKYLDPETVLAMRRQAPNAVFVGRDADPFPEKFPVRIATGKEMDIMIMPSSGKWLEIYKNAGAPCCAFIPFSCDPDIQYKYEIEDKWQTDIVFTGTSEHTRLERNDDRYNIVKRLSRMPNARLYGCFGRSKTEGLDSFLALSNAKIGLSINIA
;
A
#
# COMPACT_ATOMS: atom_id res chain seq x y z
N MET A 1 0.96 -30.75 5.41
CA MET A 1 0.96 -29.52 4.58
C MET A 1 2.35 -28.89 4.69
N PRO A 2 3.02 -28.52 3.58
CA PRO A 2 4.30 -27.83 3.69
C PRO A 2 4.10 -26.58 4.55
N SER A 3 5.02 -26.33 5.49
CA SER A 3 4.90 -25.18 6.38
C SER A 3 4.80 -23.91 5.52
N LYS A 4 3.96 -22.94 5.91
CA LYS A 4 3.72 -21.69 5.16
C LYS A 4 5.02 -20.98 4.74
N ARG A 5 6.11 -21.22 5.47
CA ARG A 5 7.46 -20.71 5.19
C ARG A 5 8.09 -21.32 3.94
N PHE A 6 7.98 -22.62 3.74
CA PHE A 6 8.50 -23.29 2.53
C PHE A 6 7.71 -22.90 1.29
N ALA A 7 6.38 -22.90 1.37
CA ALA A 7 5.52 -22.45 0.27
C ALA A 7 5.86 -21.02 -0.17
N LYS A 8 6.15 -20.11 0.78
CA LYS A 8 6.57 -18.74 0.50
C LYS A 8 7.92 -18.66 -0.22
N LEU A 9 8.89 -19.51 0.12
CA LEU A 9 10.20 -19.52 -0.53
C LEU A 9 10.11 -19.98 -1.99
N PHE A 10 9.41 -21.09 -2.24
CA PHE A 10 9.21 -21.59 -3.61
C PHE A 10 8.38 -20.60 -4.45
N ALA A 11 7.32 -20.03 -3.87
CA ALA A 11 6.52 -19.01 -4.55
C ALA A 11 7.36 -17.77 -4.89
N LYS A 12 8.24 -17.30 -3.98
CA LYS A 12 9.13 -16.18 -4.25
C LYS A 12 10.10 -16.50 -5.38
N LYS A 13 10.76 -17.66 -5.34
CA LYS A 13 11.69 -18.06 -6.40
C LYS A 13 10.99 -18.07 -7.76
N ARG A 14 9.83 -18.71 -7.86
CA ARG A 14 9.07 -18.79 -9.11
C ARG A 14 8.59 -17.41 -9.56
N ALA A 15 8.11 -16.56 -8.65
CA ALA A 15 7.71 -15.19 -8.97
C ALA A 15 8.89 -14.37 -9.51
N ASN A 16 10.08 -14.50 -8.92
CA ASN A 16 11.29 -13.84 -9.40
C ASN A 16 11.71 -14.32 -10.78
N GLU A 17 11.65 -15.64 -11.05
CA GLU A 17 11.92 -16.19 -12.39
C GLU A 17 11.00 -15.59 -13.44
N ILE A 18 9.69 -15.58 -13.18
CA ILE A 18 8.68 -15.02 -14.10
C ILE A 18 8.92 -13.51 -14.30
N LEU A 19 9.23 -12.77 -13.23
CA LEU A 19 9.51 -11.35 -13.31
C LEU A 19 10.73 -11.06 -14.19
N LEU A 20 11.82 -11.81 -14.01
CA LEU A 20 13.03 -11.65 -14.83
C LEU A 20 12.77 -12.00 -16.29
N GLU A 21 11.96 -13.03 -16.55
CA GLU A 21 11.51 -13.41 -17.89
C GLU A 21 10.71 -12.27 -18.54
N GLN A 22 9.77 -11.67 -17.80
CA GLN A 22 8.98 -10.54 -18.27
C GLN A 22 9.86 -9.32 -18.60
N ILE A 23 10.79 -8.94 -17.71
CA ILE A 23 11.70 -7.81 -17.97
C ILE A 23 12.55 -8.08 -19.23
N LYS A 24 13.06 -9.30 -19.38
CA LYS A 24 13.87 -9.68 -20.54
C LYS A 24 13.10 -9.58 -21.86
N TYR A 25 11.86 -10.09 -21.91
CA TYR A 25 11.09 -10.12 -23.15
C TYR A 25 10.34 -8.83 -23.44
N TYR A 26 9.89 -8.11 -22.42
CA TYR A 26 9.23 -6.81 -22.59
C TYR A 26 10.24 -5.72 -22.96
N TYR A 27 11.49 -5.83 -22.49
CA TYR A 27 12.56 -4.86 -22.71
C TYR A 27 12.14 -3.41 -22.35
N PRO A 28 11.78 -3.14 -21.09
CA PRO A 28 11.26 -1.84 -20.69
C PRO A 28 12.32 -0.75 -20.76
N ASP A 29 11.89 0.48 -21.08
CA ASP A 29 12.67 1.71 -20.82
C ASP A 29 12.52 2.20 -19.37
N VAL A 30 11.42 1.82 -18.71
CA VAL A 30 11.11 2.21 -17.32
C VAL A 30 10.50 1.04 -16.56
N VAL A 31 10.97 0.81 -15.34
CA VAL A 31 10.43 -0.20 -14.41
C VAL A 31 9.89 0.52 -13.17
N LEU A 32 8.56 0.45 -12.97
CA LEU A 32 7.91 0.99 -11.78
C LEU A 32 7.69 -0.09 -10.72
N ALA A 33 8.51 -0.09 -9.67
CA ALA A 33 8.43 -1.02 -8.55
C ALA A 33 7.50 -0.48 -7.44
N LEU A 34 6.18 -0.69 -7.59
CA LEU A 34 5.17 -0.22 -6.63
C LEU A 34 5.00 -1.10 -5.38
N SER A 35 5.64 -2.28 -5.36
CA SER A 35 5.51 -3.28 -4.29
C SER A 35 6.88 -3.69 -3.72
N MET A 36 7.69 -2.69 -3.35
CA MET A 36 9.08 -2.91 -2.92
C MET A 36 9.25 -3.88 -1.76
N LYS A 37 8.24 -4.05 -0.89
CA LYS A 37 8.29 -5.02 0.24
C LYS A 37 8.46 -6.48 -0.18
N TYR A 38 8.23 -6.81 -1.44
CA TYR A 38 8.40 -8.16 -1.99
C TYR A 38 9.67 -8.32 -2.83
N LEU A 39 10.38 -7.22 -3.11
CA LEU A 39 11.65 -7.23 -3.81
C LEU A 39 12.80 -7.28 -2.81
N ASP A 40 13.94 -7.77 -3.29
CA ASP A 40 15.23 -7.68 -2.63
C ASP A 40 16.27 -7.07 -3.59
N PRO A 41 17.41 -6.60 -3.09
CA PRO A 41 18.44 -5.99 -3.92
C PRO A 41 18.92 -6.91 -5.06
N GLU A 42 19.04 -8.21 -4.78
CA GLU A 42 19.50 -9.21 -5.73
C GLU A 42 18.54 -9.34 -6.92
N THR A 43 17.23 -9.29 -6.66
CA THR A 43 16.19 -9.31 -7.69
C THR A 43 16.26 -8.05 -8.54
N VAL A 44 16.44 -6.86 -7.92
CA VAL A 44 16.57 -5.60 -8.67
C VAL A 44 17.80 -5.62 -9.57
N LEU A 45 18.96 -6.01 -9.04
CA LEU A 45 20.19 -6.16 -9.80
C LEU A 45 20.05 -7.18 -10.95
N ALA A 46 19.34 -8.28 -10.71
CA ALA A 46 19.05 -9.25 -11.76
C ALA A 46 18.14 -8.66 -12.86
N MET A 47 17.13 -7.86 -12.51
CA MET A 47 16.30 -7.15 -13.49
C MET A 47 17.12 -6.13 -14.29
N ARG A 48 17.98 -5.35 -13.63
CA ARG A 48 18.88 -4.39 -14.32
C ARG A 48 19.79 -5.07 -15.33
N ARG A 49 20.28 -6.27 -15.05
CA ARG A 49 21.06 -7.05 -16.02
C ARG A 49 20.27 -7.44 -17.27
N GLN A 50 18.96 -7.65 -17.15
CA GLN A 50 18.08 -7.97 -18.29
C GLN A 50 17.66 -6.72 -19.07
N ALA A 51 17.56 -5.57 -18.40
CA ALA A 51 17.19 -4.29 -18.99
C ALA A 51 18.18 -3.18 -18.55
N PRO A 52 19.42 -3.17 -19.07
CA PRO A 52 20.50 -2.31 -18.58
C PRO A 52 20.27 -0.82 -18.82
N ASN A 53 19.42 -0.47 -19.79
CA ASN A 53 19.09 0.91 -20.14
C ASN A 53 17.82 1.41 -19.45
N ALA A 54 17.10 0.55 -18.72
CA ALA A 54 15.85 0.92 -18.09
C ALA A 54 16.08 1.80 -16.85
N VAL A 55 15.21 2.79 -16.66
CA VAL A 55 15.14 3.56 -15.41
C VAL A 55 14.27 2.83 -14.40
N PHE A 56 14.82 2.50 -13.24
CA PHE A 56 14.12 1.84 -12.15
C PHE A 56 13.62 2.86 -11.14
N VAL A 57 12.30 2.90 -10.97
CA VAL A 57 11.61 3.79 -10.03
C VAL A 57 10.99 2.93 -8.93
N GLY A 58 11.56 3.01 -7.74
CA GLY A 58 10.99 2.41 -6.54
C GLY A 58 9.96 3.32 -5.90
N ARG A 59 8.82 2.77 -5.48
CA ARG A 59 7.89 3.46 -4.59
C ARG A 59 7.74 2.68 -3.31
N ASP A 60 8.08 3.32 -2.19
CA ASP A 60 7.85 2.75 -0.88
C ASP A 60 6.73 3.47 -0.14
N ALA A 61 5.60 2.78 -0.02
CA ALA A 61 4.37 3.28 0.60
C ALA A 61 4.24 2.90 2.08
N ASP A 62 5.06 1.98 2.59
CA ASP A 62 4.95 1.52 3.97
C ASP A 62 5.80 2.42 4.90
N PRO A 63 5.26 2.90 6.03
CA PRO A 63 6.02 3.69 6.98
C PRO A 63 7.10 2.84 7.67
N PHE A 64 8.06 3.53 8.31
CA PHE A 64 9.14 2.93 9.11
C PHE A 64 10.14 2.05 8.31
N PRO A 65 10.73 2.55 7.21
CA PRO A 65 11.72 1.79 6.44
C PRO A 65 12.92 1.33 7.30
N GLU A 66 13.27 2.05 8.37
CA GLU A 66 14.32 1.70 9.33
C GLU A 66 14.13 0.32 9.98
N LYS A 67 12.89 -0.18 10.06
CA LYS A 67 12.59 -1.52 10.60
C LYS A 67 12.87 -2.64 9.60
N PHE A 68 13.21 -2.30 8.35
CA PHE A 68 13.35 -3.25 7.25
C PHE A 68 14.61 -2.95 6.42
N PRO A 69 15.81 -3.34 6.89
CA PRO A 69 17.07 -3.06 6.19
C PRO A 69 17.11 -3.52 4.73
N VAL A 70 16.46 -4.66 4.42
CA VAL A 70 16.35 -5.17 3.05
C VAL A 70 15.58 -4.21 2.13
N ARG A 71 14.55 -3.52 2.62
CA ARG A 71 13.80 -2.52 1.84
C ARG A 71 14.66 -1.30 1.53
N ILE A 72 15.49 -0.86 2.48
CA ILE A 72 16.44 0.24 2.29
C ILE A 72 17.49 -0.16 1.24
N ALA A 73 18.08 -1.35 1.39
CA ALA A 73 19.04 -1.88 0.43
C ALA A 73 18.42 -2.00 -0.97
N THR A 74 17.16 -2.44 -1.06
CA THR A 74 16.44 -2.54 -2.35
C THR A 74 16.24 -1.16 -2.97
N GLY A 75 15.90 -0.16 -2.16
CA GLY A 75 15.73 1.22 -2.63
C GLY A 75 17.02 1.88 -3.11
N LYS A 76 18.17 1.48 -2.56
CA LYS A 76 19.48 1.92 -3.03
C LYS A 76 19.78 1.51 -4.48
N GLU A 77 19.22 0.39 -4.93
CA GLU A 77 19.40 -0.13 -6.29
C GLU A 77 18.45 0.50 -7.33
N MET A 78 17.59 1.42 -6.90
CA MET A 78 16.69 2.18 -7.77
C MET A 78 17.38 3.47 -8.25
N ASP A 79 17.01 3.95 -9.44
CA ASP A 79 17.46 5.25 -9.93
C ASP A 79 16.68 6.39 -9.26
N ILE A 80 15.39 6.15 -8.99
CA ILE A 80 14.49 7.10 -8.31
C ILE A 80 13.72 6.38 -7.22
N MET A 81 13.77 6.92 -5.99
CA MET A 81 13.00 6.49 -4.84
C MET A 81 11.88 7.48 -4.53
N ILE A 82 10.64 7.02 -4.62
CA ILE A 82 9.44 7.79 -4.32
C ILE A 82 8.89 7.35 -2.97
N MET A 83 8.57 8.31 -2.10
CA MET A 83 7.79 8.07 -0.89
C MET A 83 6.56 8.98 -0.80
N PRO A 84 5.41 8.46 -0.34
CA PRO A 84 4.22 9.26 -0.06
C PRO A 84 4.28 10.03 1.25
N SER A 85 5.43 9.96 1.91
CA SER A 85 5.71 10.60 3.18
C SER A 85 7.07 11.28 3.09
N SER A 86 7.12 12.57 3.39
CA SER A 86 8.36 13.35 3.41
C SER A 86 9.10 13.21 4.76
N GLY A 87 10.16 13.99 4.95
CA GLY A 87 10.89 14.04 6.23
C GLY A 87 11.73 12.80 6.49
N LYS A 88 11.75 12.34 7.75
CA LYS A 88 12.70 11.33 8.24
C LYS A 88 12.74 10.05 7.42
N TRP A 89 11.60 9.60 6.88
CA TRP A 89 11.55 8.34 6.13
C TRP A 89 12.15 8.48 4.73
N LEU A 90 11.92 9.59 4.03
CA LEU A 90 12.57 9.87 2.75
C LEU A 90 14.08 10.08 2.94
N GLU A 91 14.47 10.72 4.04
CA GLU A 91 15.87 10.96 4.39
C GLU A 91 16.66 9.65 4.61
N ILE A 92 16.02 8.58 5.08
CA ILE A 92 16.64 7.26 5.23
C ILE A 92 17.16 6.73 3.87
N TYR A 93 16.39 6.89 2.79
CA TYR A 93 16.82 6.45 1.46
C TYR A 93 17.92 7.32 0.88
N LYS A 94 17.85 8.64 1.10
CA LYS A 94 18.95 9.55 0.72
C LYS A 94 20.26 9.16 1.41
N ASN A 95 20.21 8.95 2.72
CA ASN A 95 21.37 8.55 3.51
C ASN A 95 21.90 7.16 3.15
N ALA A 96 21.03 6.27 2.67
CA ALA A 96 21.43 4.97 2.14
C ALA A 96 22.11 5.04 0.76
N GLY A 97 22.05 6.20 0.10
CA GLY A 97 22.68 6.46 -1.20
C GLY A 97 21.77 6.25 -2.40
N ALA A 98 20.44 6.31 -2.24
CA ALA A 98 19.54 6.33 -3.38
C ALA A 98 19.81 7.61 -4.24
N PRO A 99 20.07 7.51 -5.55
CA PRO A 99 20.54 8.62 -6.37
C PRO A 99 19.57 9.80 -6.44
N CYS A 100 18.27 9.51 -6.56
CA CYS A 100 17.21 10.50 -6.57
C CYS A 100 16.10 10.08 -5.58
N CYS A 101 15.66 11.01 -4.73
CA CYS A 101 14.58 10.79 -3.78
C CYS A 101 13.51 11.86 -3.94
N ALA A 102 12.26 11.46 -4.18
CA ALA A 102 11.13 12.35 -4.40
C ALA A 102 9.97 12.06 -3.45
N PHE A 103 9.33 13.13 -2.98
CA PHE A 103 8.06 13.03 -2.28
C PHE A 103 6.92 13.12 -3.30
N ILE A 104 6.12 12.07 -3.41
CA ILE A 104 4.87 12.07 -4.18
C ILE A 104 3.77 11.48 -3.30
N PRO A 105 2.77 12.27 -2.87
CA PRO A 105 1.73 11.80 -1.97
C PRO A 105 0.95 10.63 -2.56
N PHE A 106 0.16 9.94 -1.72
CA PHE A 106 -0.77 8.94 -2.23
C PHE A 106 -1.71 9.57 -3.27
N SER A 107 -1.66 9.05 -4.49
CA SER A 107 -2.62 9.39 -5.54
C SER A 107 -3.99 8.87 -5.14
N CYS A 108 -5.01 9.71 -5.28
CA CYS A 108 -6.39 9.27 -5.34
C CYS A 108 -6.81 9.12 -6.80
N ASP A 109 -7.81 8.27 -7.03
CA ASP A 109 -8.54 8.27 -8.29
C ASP A 109 -9.23 9.63 -8.46
N PRO A 110 -9.01 10.36 -9.57
CA PRO A 110 -9.69 11.64 -9.80
C PRO A 110 -11.23 11.49 -9.81
N ASP A 111 -11.76 10.29 -10.11
CA ASP A 111 -13.19 10.02 -10.12
C ASP A 111 -13.84 10.14 -8.73
N ILE A 112 -13.06 10.26 -7.65
CA ILE A 112 -13.58 10.63 -6.33
C ILE A 112 -14.34 11.97 -6.34
N GLN A 113 -14.09 12.83 -7.34
CA GLN A 113 -14.80 14.09 -7.52
C GLN A 113 -16.20 13.92 -8.13
N TYR A 114 -16.49 12.77 -8.73
CA TYR A 114 -17.77 12.47 -9.34
C TYR A 114 -18.55 11.48 -8.47
N LYS A 115 -19.86 11.75 -8.35
CA LYS A 115 -20.75 10.84 -7.64
C LYS A 115 -21.16 9.70 -8.57
N TYR A 116 -21.04 8.48 -8.07
CA TYR A 116 -21.60 7.31 -8.70
C TYR A 116 -23.12 7.30 -8.45
N GLU A 117 -23.87 6.80 -9.41
CA GLU A 117 -25.25 6.35 -9.16
C GLU A 117 -25.19 5.10 -8.29
N ILE A 118 -25.82 5.14 -7.12
CA ILE A 118 -25.75 4.03 -6.15
C ILE A 118 -27.15 3.62 -5.68
N GLU A 119 -27.29 2.32 -5.40
CA GLU A 119 -28.48 1.77 -4.75
C GLU A 119 -28.66 2.31 -3.32
N ASP A 120 -29.89 2.31 -2.81
CA ASP A 120 -30.23 2.75 -1.44
C ASP A 120 -29.40 2.03 -0.36
N LYS A 121 -28.99 0.78 -0.63
CA LYS A 121 -28.13 0.00 0.25
C LYS A 121 -26.75 0.62 0.46
N TRP A 122 -26.35 1.65 -0.29
CA TRP A 122 -25.06 2.33 -0.12
C TRP A 122 -25.21 3.72 0.50
N GLN A 123 -26.44 4.25 0.59
CA GLN A 123 -26.71 5.56 1.20
C GLN A 123 -26.35 5.57 2.69
N THR A 124 -25.56 6.56 3.10
CA THR A 124 -25.08 6.74 4.49
C THR A 124 -24.63 8.19 4.73
N ASP A 125 -24.74 8.69 5.96
CA ASP A 125 -24.17 10.00 6.31
C ASP A 125 -22.69 9.87 6.62
N ILE A 126 -22.33 8.86 7.42
CA ILE A 126 -20.96 8.62 7.86
C ILE A 126 -20.54 7.23 7.38
N VAL A 127 -19.34 7.13 6.84
CA VAL A 127 -18.73 5.84 6.49
C VAL A 127 -17.37 5.68 7.15
N PHE A 128 -17.14 4.47 7.68
CA PHE A 128 -15.84 4.03 8.16
C PHE A 128 -15.45 2.73 7.48
N THR A 129 -14.35 2.74 6.74
CA THR A 129 -13.75 1.56 6.11
C THR A 129 -12.49 1.18 6.87
N GLY A 130 -12.57 0.17 7.72
CA GLY A 130 -11.41 -0.23 8.53
C GLY A 130 -11.74 -1.19 9.65
N THR A 131 -10.70 -1.64 10.34
CA THR A 131 -10.82 -2.52 11.52
C THR A 131 -11.02 -1.69 12.79
N SER A 132 -11.69 -2.24 13.80
CA SER A 132 -11.85 -1.59 15.11
C SER A 132 -10.53 -1.54 15.90
N GLU A 133 -9.60 -2.44 15.59
CA GLU A 133 -8.27 -2.52 16.19
C GLU A 133 -7.18 -2.41 15.12
N HIS A 134 -6.04 -1.81 15.47
CA HIS A 134 -4.88 -1.73 14.59
C HIS A 134 -3.67 -2.40 15.26
N THR A 135 -3.26 -3.57 14.77
CA THR A 135 -2.23 -4.40 15.41
C THR A 135 -0.82 -3.83 15.40
N ARG A 136 -0.57 -2.77 14.61
CA ARG A 136 0.76 -2.14 14.48
C ARG A 136 0.93 -0.85 15.27
N LEU A 137 -0.12 -0.40 15.95
CA LEU A 137 -0.09 0.80 16.80
C LEU A 137 -0.28 0.37 18.25
N GLU A 138 0.18 1.19 19.20
CA GLU A 138 -0.11 0.94 20.61
C GLU A 138 -1.62 0.89 20.80
N ARG A 139 -2.08 -0.06 21.62
CA ARG A 139 -3.50 -0.18 21.91
C ARG A 139 -3.90 1.01 22.77
N ASN A 140 -4.50 2.01 22.14
CA ASN A 140 -5.45 2.89 22.81
C ASN A 140 -6.86 2.44 22.44
N ASP A 141 -7.74 2.39 23.45
CA ASP A 141 -9.12 1.97 23.23
C ASP A 141 -9.93 3.03 22.45
N ASP A 142 -9.34 4.18 22.14
CA ASP A 142 -10.01 5.30 21.48
C ASP A 142 -10.55 4.91 20.10
N ARG A 143 -9.74 4.26 19.26
CA ARG A 143 -10.22 3.80 17.94
C ARG A 143 -11.39 2.84 18.13
N TYR A 144 -11.25 1.87 19.02
CA TYR A 144 -12.30 0.90 19.28
C TYR A 144 -13.58 1.60 19.78
N ASN A 145 -13.46 2.50 20.74
CA ASN A 145 -14.57 3.23 21.37
C ASN A 145 -15.29 4.14 20.38
N ILE A 146 -14.55 4.88 19.53
CA ILE A 146 -15.14 5.72 18.48
C ILE A 146 -15.88 4.85 17.47
N VAL A 147 -15.24 3.81 16.95
CA VAL A 147 -15.84 2.90 15.96
C VAL A 147 -17.05 2.16 16.57
N LYS A 148 -17.00 1.80 17.85
CA LYS A 148 -18.15 1.20 18.57
C LYS A 148 -19.32 2.16 18.70
N ARG A 149 -19.07 3.45 19.00
CA ARG A 149 -20.13 4.48 19.02
C ARG A 149 -20.75 4.66 17.64
N LEU A 150 -19.92 4.78 16.59
CA LEU A 150 -20.39 4.86 15.20
C LEU A 150 -21.27 3.66 14.83
N SER A 151 -20.93 2.45 15.29
CA SER A 151 -21.70 1.24 14.97
C SER A 151 -23.16 1.24 15.44
N ARG A 152 -23.49 2.14 16.38
CA ARG A 152 -24.83 2.30 16.96
C ARG A 152 -25.60 3.48 16.36
N MET A 153 -24.97 4.27 15.49
CA MET A 153 -25.62 5.42 14.85
C MET A 153 -26.44 4.95 13.64
N PRO A 154 -27.70 5.39 13.48
CA PRO A 154 -28.60 4.90 12.44
C PRO A 154 -28.10 5.20 11.01
N ASN A 155 -27.43 6.34 10.81
CA ASN A 155 -26.94 6.78 9.50
C ASN A 155 -25.42 6.59 9.34
N ALA A 156 -24.81 5.68 10.11
CA ALA A 156 -23.40 5.34 9.97
C ALA A 156 -23.23 3.92 9.47
N ARG A 157 -22.38 3.76 8.45
CA ARG A 157 -21.98 2.45 7.91
C ARG A 157 -20.52 2.18 8.19
N LEU A 158 -20.28 0.93 8.57
CA LEU A 158 -18.97 0.44 8.97
C LEU A 158 -18.69 -0.83 8.18
N TYR A 159 -17.50 -0.92 7.61
CA TYR A 159 -17.05 -2.05 6.83
C TYR A 159 -15.73 -2.58 7.41
N GLY A 160 -15.67 -3.89 7.68
CA GLY A 160 -14.49 -4.56 8.21
C GLY A 160 -14.35 -4.63 9.73
N CYS A 161 -15.42 -4.35 10.49
CA CYS A 161 -15.42 -4.47 11.95
C CYS A 161 -16.77 -4.96 12.50
N PHE A 162 -16.77 -5.49 13.73
CA PHE A 162 -17.95 -5.99 14.45
C PHE A 162 -18.80 -7.02 13.68
N GLY A 163 -18.15 -7.95 12.99
CA GLY A 163 -18.82 -9.00 12.20
C GLY A 163 -19.35 -8.53 10.84
N ARG A 164 -19.10 -7.27 10.45
CA ARG A 164 -19.44 -6.74 9.12
C ARG A 164 -18.33 -7.02 8.12
N SER A 165 -18.71 -7.38 6.90
CA SER A 165 -17.79 -7.60 5.78
C SER A 165 -16.96 -6.35 5.48
N LYS A 166 -15.74 -6.57 4.98
CA LYS A 166 -14.94 -5.50 4.38
C LYS A 166 -15.53 -5.12 3.02
N THR A 167 -15.32 -3.88 2.62
CA THR A 167 -15.48 -3.47 1.22
C THR A 167 -14.12 -3.52 0.54
N GLU A 168 -14.11 -3.93 -0.72
CA GLU A 168 -12.92 -3.97 -1.57
C GLU A 168 -13.32 -3.56 -3.00
N GLY A 169 -12.39 -3.02 -3.77
CA GLY A 169 -12.63 -2.65 -5.16
C GLY A 169 -13.77 -1.63 -5.32
N LEU A 170 -14.68 -1.90 -6.26
CA LEU A 170 -15.79 -1.01 -6.60
C LEU A 170 -16.73 -0.74 -5.41
N ASP A 171 -16.96 -1.72 -4.55
CA ASP A 171 -17.81 -1.57 -3.36
C ASP A 171 -17.27 -0.51 -2.40
N SER A 172 -15.94 -0.35 -2.31
CA SER A 172 -15.34 0.73 -1.52
C SER A 172 -15.68 2.10 -2.11
N PHE A 173 -15.65 2.24 -3.43
CA PHE A 173 -16.03 3.49 -4.10
C PHE A 173 -17.52 3.79 -3.94
N LEU A 174 -18.40 2.79 -4.10
CA LEU A 174 -19.85 2.93 -3.89
C LEU A 174 -20.18 3.34 -2.45
N ALA A 175 -19.53 2.72 -1.46
CA ALA A 175 -19.70 3.06 -0.05
C ALA A 175 -19.25 4.49 0.31
N LEU A 176 -18.24 5.02 -0.39
CA LEU A 176 -17.72 6.37 -0.18
C LEU A 176 -18.53 7.44 -0.93
N SER A 177 -19.06 7.12 -2.11
CA SER A 177 -19.52 8.13 -3.08
C SER A 177 -20.65 9.06 -2.61
N ASN A 178 -21.62 8.55 -1.85
CA ASN A 178 -22.67 9.39 -1.22
C ASN A 178 -22.54 9.53 0.30
N ALA A 179 -21.43 9.08 0.88
CA ALA A 179 -21.17 9.42 2.28
C ALA A 179 -20.96 10.93 2.39
N LYS A 180 -21.65 11.58 3.33
CA LYS A 180 -21.38 13.00 3.65
C LYS A 180 -20.01 13.14 4.31
N ILE A 181 -19.59 12.13 5.06
CA ILE A 181 -18.33 12.10 5.81
C ILE A 181 -17.68 10.71 5.68
N GLY A 182 -16.49 10.67 5.08
CA GLY A 182 -15.58 9.51 5.15
C GLY A 182 -14.62 9.66 6.33
N LEU A 183 -14.62 8.70 7.25
CA LEU A 183 -13.74 8.71 8.43
C LEU A 183 -12.55 7.78 8.23
N SER A 184 -11.35 8.34 8.39
CA SER A 184 -10.09 7.61 8.49
C SER A 184 -9.50 7.82 9.89
N ILE A 185 -9.56 6.80 10.73
CA ILE A 185 -9.10 6.84 12.12
C ILE A 185 -7.79 6.07 12.23
N ASN A 186 -6.69 6.74 11.88
CA ASN A 186 -5.33 6.26 12.10
C ASN A 186 -4.80 7.02 13.31
N ILE A 187 -4.96 6.46 14.51
CA ILE A 187 -4.50 7.13 15.74
C ILE A 187 -3.00 6.90 15.87
N ALA A 188 -2.27 7.98 16.18
CA ALA A 188 -0.83 7.98 16.44
C ALA A 188 -0.47 7.20 17.69
#